data_AF-A0A527XTL9-F1
#
_entry.id   AF-A0A527XTL9-F1
#
_cell.length_a   1.000
_cell.length_b   1.000
_cell.length_c   1.000
_cell.angle_alpha   90.00
_cell.angle_beta   90.00
_cell.angle_gamma   90.00
#
_symmetry.space_group_name_H-M   'P 1'
#
loop_
_entity.id
_entity.type
_entity.pdbx_description
1 polymer ?
#
loop_
_entity_poly.entity_id
_entity_poly.type
_entity_poly.pdbx_seq_one_letter_code
_entity_poly.pdbx_strand_id
1 'polypeptide(L)'
;MSLGAYAVGIEPMLLTHVKRYALTPPHWPTGLKLRVVALADIHACRPWMTPERIAALAAQTNALQPDVIVMLGDYPAGTRMVTGWVKASEWAPALSGLKAPLGVF
;
A
#
# COMPACT_ATOMS: atom_id res chain seq x y z
N MET A 1 10.96 -2.03 -31.24
CA MET A 1 10.15 -2.52 -30.09
C MET A 1 10.68 -1.83 -28.84
N SER A 2 9.87 -0.94 -28.26
CA SER A 2 10.32 0.12 -27.35
C SER A 2 10.50 -0.37 -25.91
N LEU A 3 11.68 -0.08 -25.34
CA LEU A 3 12.03 -0.23 -23.93
C LEU A 3 11.03 0.46 -22.97
N GLY A 4 10.25 1.44 -23.46
CA GLY A 4 9.27 2.18 -22.65
C GLY A 4 8.03 1.38 -22.25
N ALA A 5 7.63 0.35 -23.02
CA ALA A 5 6.48 -0.47 -22.66
C ALA A 5 6.80 -1.44 -21.50
N TYR A 6 8.06 -1.86 -21.38
CA TYR A 6 8.52 -2.75 -20.31
C TYR A 6 8.59 -2.03 -18.95
N ALA A 7 9.07 -0.77 -18.95
CA ALA A 7 9.23 0.04 -17.74
C ALA A 7 7.89 0.57 -17.15
N VAL A 8 6.83 0.67 -17.95
CA VAL A 8 5.53 1.20 -17.48
C VAL A 8 4.47 0.09 -17.30
N GLY A 9 4.60 -1.05 -17.99
CA GLY A 9 3.53 -2.03 -18.08
C GLY A 9 3.69 -3.31 -17.23
N ILE A 10 4.92 -3.75 -16.93
CA ILE A 10 5.15 -5.12 -16.41
C ILE A 10 5.70 -5.12 -14.97
N GLU A 11 6.78 -4.40 -14.69
CA GLU A 11 7.45 -4.50 -13.38
C GLU A 11 6.77 -3.79 -12.18
N PRO A 12 6.22 -2.56 -12.28
CA PRO A 12 5.61 -1.90 -11.12
C PRO A 12 4.27 -2.53 -10.67
N MET A 13 3.62 -3.23 -11.60
CA MET A 13 2.23 -3.66 -11.48
C MET A 13 2.07 -5.11 -11.00
N LEU A 14 3.06 -5.98 -11.27
CA LEU A 14 2.95 -7.42 -11.03
C LEU A 14 3.48 -7.87 -9.67
N LEU A 15 4.33 -7.07 -9.02
CA LEU A 15 4.92 -7.45 -7.73
C LEU A 15 4.75 -6.31 -6.72
N THR A 16 3.82 -6.50 -5.78
CA THR A 16 3.85 -5.72 -4.55
C THR A 16 5.14 -6.09 -3.81
N HIS A 17 6.19 -5.29 -3.96
CA HIS A 17 7.41 -5.43 -3.17
C HIS A 17 7.29 -4.66 -1.87
N VAL A 18 7.37 -5.38 -0.74
CA VAL A 18 7.61 -4.75 0.55
C VAL A 18 9.04 -4.21 0.55
N LYS A 19 9.18 -2.88 0.43
CA LYS A 19 10.48 -2.22 0.58
C LYS A 19 10.76 -2.01 2.07
N ARG A 20 11.84 -2.62 2.57
CA ARG A 20 12.22 -2.55 3.99
C ARG A 20 13.35 -1.56 4.20
N TYR A 21 13.21 -0.73 5.23
CA TYR A 21 14.25 0.15 5.72
C TYR A 21 14.48 -0.16 7.20
N ALA A 22 15.74 -0.18 7.63
CA ALA A 22 16.13 -0.27 9.03
C ALA A 22 16.79 1.07 9.39
N LEU A 23 16.08 1.89 10.14
CA LEU A 23 16.49 3.24 10.49
C LEU A 23 16.69 3.34 12.00
N THR A 24 17.72 4.08 12.40
CA THR A 24 17.93 4.51 13.80
C THR A 24 18.05 6.03 13.80
N PRO A 25 16.94 6.77 13.93
CA PRO A 25 16.95 8.23 13.93
C PRO A 25 17.83 8.82 15.05
N PRO A 26 18.32 10.07 14.92
CA PRO A 26 18.95 10.78 16.03
C PRO A 26 18.05 10.76 17.27
N HIS A 27 18.66 10.51 18.44
CA HIS A 27 17.97 10.41 19.74
C HIS A 27 16.93 9.28 19.86
N TRP A 28 16.99 8.25 18.99
CA TRP A 28 16.14 7.08 19.13
C TRP A 28 16.43 6.34 20.45
N PRO A 29 15.41 6.05 21.29
CA PRO A 29 15.63 5.40 22.58
C PRO A 29 16.33 4.04 22.42
N THR A 30 17.32 3.79 23.28
CA THR A 30 18.06 2.53 23.27
C THR A 30 17.13 1.36 23.54
N GLY A 31 17.18 0.35 22.68
CA GLY A 31 16.37 -0.87 22.81
C GLY A 31 14.93 -0.75 22.29
N LEU A 32 14.46 0.46 21.93
CA LEU A 32 13.15 0.62 21.31
C LEU A 32 13.18 0.07 19.88
N LYS A 33 12.36 -0.94 19.61
CA LYS A 33 12.12 -1.48 18.28
C LYS A 33 10.68 -1.18 17.88
N LEU A 34 10.51 -0.55 16.72
CA LEU A 34 9.20 -0.22 16.18
C LEU A 34 9.13 -0.66 14.73
N ARG A 35 8.08 -1.38 14.37
CA ARG A 35 7.73 -1.73 13.00
C ARG A 35 6.57 -0.86 12.53
N VAL A 36 6.91 0.11 11.70
CA VAL A 36 5.93 0.96 11.01
C VAL A 36 5.73 0.43 9.60
N VAL A 37 4.48 0.21 9.19
CA VAL A 37 4.14 -0.06 7.79
C VAL A 37 3.40 1.15 7.23
N ALA A 38 3.93 1.71 6.15
CA ALA A 38 3.33 2.84 5.45
C ALA A 38 2.63 2.37 4.18
N LEU A 39 1.40 2.83 3.97
CA LEU A 39 0.62 2.61 2.75
C LEU A 39 0.31 3.98 2.12
N ALA A 40 0.52 4.08 0.82
CA ALA A 40 0.32 5.30 0.04
C ALA A 40 -0.10 4.93 -1.39
N ASP A 41 -0.63 5.90 -2.13
CA ASP A 41 -0.77 5.81 -3.59
C ASP A 41 -1.51 4.56 -4.06
N ILE A 42 -2.61 4.23 -3.36
CA ILE A 42 -3.42 3.06 -3.68
C ILE A 42 -4.09 3.24 -5.06
N HIS A 43 -4.46 4.47 -5.44
CA HIS A 43 -5.03 4.81 -6.75
C HIS A 43 -6.05 3.77 -7.27
N ALA A 44 -7.07 3.46 -6.45
CA ALA A 44 -8.05 2.41 -6.69
C ALA A 44 -8.75 2.57 -8.04
N CYS A 45 -8.52 1.62 -8.93
CA CYS A 45 -9.06 1.59 -10.29
C CYS A 45 -8.93 0.20 -10.92
N ARG A 46 -9.70 -0.05 -11.97
CA ARG A 46 -9.50 -1.19 -12.87
C ARG A 46 -8.65 -0.76 -14.07
N PRO A 47 -7.73 -1.60 -14.56
CA PRO A 47 -7.40 -2.95 -14.08
C PRO A 47 -6.26 -2.96 -13.03
N TRP A 48 -5.70 -1.80 -12.69
CA TRP A 48 -4.42 -1.71 -11.99
C TRP A 48 -4.51 -1.98 -10.49
N MET A 49 -5.45 -1.33 -9.80
CA MET A 49 -5.60 -1.38 -8.35
C MET A 49 -7.04 -1.76 -8.00
N THR A 50 -7.34 -3.02 -8.32
CA THR A 50 -8.68 -3.59 -8.12
C THR A 50 -8.99 -3.78 -6.64
N PRO A 51 -10.28 -3.87 -6.25
CA PRO A 51 -10.67 -4.20 -4.88
C PRO A 51 -9.94 -5.42 -4.31
N GLU A 52 -9.78 -6.47 -5.12
CA GLU A 52 -9.14 -7.72 -4.72
C GLU A 52 -7.64 -7.53 -4.46
N ARG A 53 -6.98 -6.71 -5.29
CA ARG A 53 -5.57 -6.35 -5.06
C ARG A 53 -5.41 -5.54 -3.78
N ILE A 54 -6.31 -4.60 -3.51
CA ILE A 54 -6.30 -3.81 -2.27
C ILE A 54 -6.55 -4.70 -1.04
N ALA A 55 -7.43 -5.68 -1.14
CA ALA A 55 -7.62 -6.69 -0.10
C ALA A 55 -6.37 -7.54 0.15
N ALA A 56 -5.69 -7.96 -0.92
CA ALA A 56 -4.41 -8.67 -0.80
C ALA A 56 -3.32 -7.80 -0.16
N LEU A 57 -3.26 -6.50 -0.46
CA LEU A 57 -2.37 -5.55 0.21
C LEU A 57 -2.65 -5.46 1.70
N ALA A 58 -3.93 -5.31 2.09
CA ALA A 58 -4.30 -5.23 3.50
C ALA A 58 -3.91 -6.51 4.27
N ALA A 59 -4.13 -7.68 3.66
CA ALA A 59 -3.72 -8.96 4.23
C ALA A 59 -2.19 -9.07 4.38
N GLN A 60 -1.43 -8.67 3.35
CA GLN A 60 0.04 -8.65 3.40
C GLN A 60 0.55 -7.68 4.48
N THR A 61 -0.04 -6.48 4.59
CA THR A 61 0.31 -5.51 5.63
C THR A 61 0.11 -6.08 7.03
N ASN A 62 -1.03 -6.72 7.29
CA ASN A 62 -1.27 -7.36 8.58
C ASN A 62 -0.27 -8.51 8.86
N ALA A 63 0.10 -9.28 7.83
CA ALA A 63 1.09 -10.36 7.95
C ALA A 63 2.51 -9.86 8.29
N LEU A 64 2.82 -8.58 8.04
CA LEU A 64 4.07 -7.95 8.50
C LEU A 64 4.10 -7.74 10.02
N GLN A 65 2.99 -7.96 10.73
CA GLN A 65 2.84 -7.73 12.17
C GLN A 65 3.35 -6.33 12.56
N PRO A 66 2.75 -5.27 12.00
CA PRO A 66 3.14 -3.89 12.32
C PRO A 66 2.77 -3.55 13.76
N ASP A 67 3.57 -2.67 14.37
CA ASP A 67 3.20 -2.02 15.63
C ASP A 67 2.29 -0.81 15.35
N VAL A 68 2.56 -0.10 14.25
CA VAL A 68 1.80 1.05 13.73
C VAL A 68 1.62 0.91 12.22
N ILE A 69 0.44 1.28 11.72
CA ILE A 69 0.21 1.48 10.28
C ILE A 69 -0.08 2.96 10.03
N VAL A 70 0.54 3.53 9.00
CA VAL A 70 0.28 4.92 8.56
C VAL A 70 -0.23 4.95 7.12
N MET A 71 -1.31 5.70 6.91
CA MET A 71 -2.08 5.84 5.69
C MET A 71 -1.79 7.22 5.09
N LEU A 72 -0.88 7.28 4.11
CA LEU A 72 -0.25 8.52 3.65
C LEU A 72 -1.02 9.26 2.55
N GLY A 73 -2.16 8.73 2.09
CA GLY A 73 -3.02 9.39 1.09
C GLY A 73 -3.05 8.73 -0.29
N ASP A 74 -3.67 9.43 -1.23
CA ASP A 74 -3.83 9.06 -2.64
C ASP A 74 -4.54 7.71 -2.87
N TYR A 75 -5.78 7.61 -2.36
CA TYR A 75 -6.57 6.38 -2.44
C TYR A 75 -7.40 6.22 -3.71
N PRO A 76 -8.25 7.16 -4.13
CA PRO A 76 -8.99 7.05 -5.38
C PRO A 76 -8.07 7.40 -6.55
N ALA A 77 -8.19 6.68 -7.68
CA ALA A 77 -7.51 7.13 -8.89
C ALA A 77 -8.04 8.51 -9.33
N GLY A 78 -7.15 9.37 -9.87
CA GLY A 78 -7.51 10.64 -10.50
C GLY A 78 -7.33 10.67 -12.02
N THR A 79 -6.83 9.58 -12.62
CA THR A 79 -6.46 9.50 -14.04
C THR A 79 -7.53 8.86 -14.92
N ARG A 80 -7.59 9.26 -16.19
CA ARG A 80 -8.47 8.66 -17.21
C ARG A 80 -7.90 7.41 -17.87
N MET A 81 -6.65 7.03 -17.55
CA MET A 81 -6.01 5.80 -18.06
C MET A 81 -6.46 4.56 -17.27
N VAL A 82 -7.77 4.37 -17.15
CA VAL A 82 -8.42 3.29 -16.40
C VAL A 82 -9.48 2.62 -17.27
N THR A 83 -9.69 1.31 -17.09
CA THR A 83 -10.80 0.59 -17.73
C THR A 83 -12.07 0.65 -16.89
N GLY A 84 -11.96 1.04 -15.61
CA GLY A 84 -13.11 1.24 -14.74
C GLY A 84 -12.75 1.96 -13.45
N TRP A 85 -13.67 2.80 -12.99
CA TRP A 85 -13.58 3.42 -11.67
C TRP A 85 -13.99 2.43 -10.59
N VAL A 86 -13.38 2.56 -9.41
CA VAL A 86 -13.70 1.74 -8.25
C VAL A 86 -14.16 2.69 -7.14
N LYS A 87 -15.37 2.49 -6.64
CA LYS A 87 -15.94 3.32 -5.57
C LYS A 87 -15.26 3.00 -4.23
N ALA A 88 -15.21 3.98 -3.33
CA ALA A 88 -14.69 3.77 -1.98
C ALA A 88 -15.37 2.60 -1.26
N SER A 89 -16.67 2.38 -1.47
CA SER A 89 -17.40 1.25 -0.91
C SER A 89 -16.87 -0.13 -1.34
N GLU A 90 -16.16 -0.22 -2.47
CA GLU A 90 -15.59 -1.48 -2.95
C GLU A 90 -14.22 -1.80 -2.32
N TRP A 91 -13.43 -0.79 -1.93
CA TRP A 91 -12.06 -1.01 -1.42
C TRP A 91 -11.82 -0.57 0.04
N ALA A 92 -12.55 0.40 0.56
CA ALA A 92 -12.40 0.87 1.93
C ALA A 92 -12.66 -0.23 2.98
N PRO A 93 -13.63 -1.16 2.80
CA PRO A 93 -13.81 -2.27 3.73
C PRO A 93 -12.60 -3.20 3.87
N ALA A 94 -11.77 -3.32 2.82
CA ALA A 94 -10.53 -4.09 2.92
C ALA A 94 -9.51 -3.39 3.84
N LEU A 95 -9.37 -2.07 3.70
CA LEU A 95 -8.44 -1.27 4.51
C LEU A 95 -8.93 -1.08 5.95
N SER A 96 -10.24 -1.12 6.21
CA SER A 96 -10.75 -1.11 7.59
C SER A 96 -10.37 -2.37 8.38
N GLY A 97 -9.94 -3.44 7.70
CA GLY A 97 -9.41 -4.65 8.31
C GLY A 97 -7.94 -4.57 8.74
N LEU A 98 -7.26 -3.43 8.52
CA LEU A 98 -5.89 -3.21 8.98
C LEU A 98 -5.82 -3.22 10.51
N LYS A 99 -4.81 -3.89 11.07
CA LYS A 99 -4.66 -4.07 12.52
C LYS A 99 -3.23 -3.83 12.95
N ALA A 100 -3.06 -2.95 13.91
CA ALA A 100 -1.79 -2.69 14.58
C ALA A 100 -2.06 -2.29 16.04
N PRO A 101 -1.31 -2.81 17.02
CA PRO A 101 -1.58 -2.63 18.45
C PRO A 101 -1.44 -1.18 18.92
N LEU A 102 -0.63 -0.36 18.25
CA LEU A 102 -0.46 1.07 18.58
C LEU A 102 -1.30 1.99 17.68
N GLY A 103 -2.09 1.43 16.75
CA GLY A 103 -3.05 2.17 15.94
C GLY A 103 -2.78 2.15 14.43
N VAL A 104 -3.83 2.55 13.70
CA VAL A 104 -3.85 2.77 12.26
C VAL A 104 -4.21 4.25 12.06
N PHE A 105 -3.30 5.02 11.47
CA PHE A 105 -3.41 6.48 11.32
C PHE A 105 -3.54 6.88 9.86
#